data_AF-A0A011P949-F1
#
_entry.id   AF-A0A011P949-F1
#
_cell.length_a   1.000
_cell.length_b   1.000
_cell.length_c   1.000
_cell.angle_alpha   90.00
_cell.angle_beta   90.00
_cell.angle_gamma   90.00
#
_symmetry.space_group_name_H-M   'P 1'
#
loop_
_entity.id
_entity.type
_entity.pdbx_description
1 polymer ?
#
loop_
_entity_poly.entity_id
_entity_poly.type
_entity_poly.pdbx_seq_one_letter_code
_entity_poly.pdbx_strand_id
1 'polypeptide(L)'
;MARKEATGAALAQARQALVGRAAGDDNRPGSLPCPAIDESGIAPLLAGNHCPAYIGRLPWRTLDVGELRDDAGQLLWYALAPALRDDDSAQPINFETVPQLRLDGAPNVVAIIFAPGAPLVGQNGRPGNAVADYLDGSNGDGDQDFVSGPQSAAFNDNVLAVTRDDVFRVVNQRVLGEVRARAENASLPDHGLRGYQALNGSFPAADGDNDGWADAGVTTGRLPYRDLVFSVTASTWLTANDWWRLVRYTQSGACLAQIGIVGSSATMDVAGASPPCP
;
A
#
# COMPACT_ATOMS: atom_id res chain seq x y z
N MET A 1 -14.24 23.88 -17.10
CA MET A 1 -13.49 23.76 -15.84
C MET A 1 -14.17 22.75 -14.92
N ALA A 2 -15.45 22.93 -14.57
CA ALA A 2 -16.22 21.99 -13.75
C ALA A 2 -16.21 20.49 -14.17
N ARG A 3 -16.17 20.16 -15.48
CA ARG A 3 -16.09 18.75 -15.93
C ARG A 3 -14.72 18.10 -15.72
N LYS A 4 -13.63 18.83 -16.02
CA LYS A 4 -12.26 18.35 -15.74
C LYS A 4 -12.00 18.21 -14.24
N GLU A 5 -12.64 19.05 -13.42
CA GLU A 5 -12.60 18.94 -11.96
C GLU A 5 -13.26 17.64 -11.46
N ALA A 6 -14.35 17.19 -12.09
CA ALA A 6 -15.02 15.93 -11.73
C ALA A 6 -14.14 14.70 -12.01
N THR A 7 -13.53 14.62 -13.20
CA THR A 7 -12.60 13.54 -13.54
C THR A 7 -11.40 13.52 -12.59
N GLY A 8 -10.82 14.69 -12.31
CA GLY A 8 -9.72 14.81 -11.35
C GLY A 8 -10.11 14.37 -9.93
N ALA A 9 -11.31 14.70 -9.47
CA ALA A 9 -11.82 14.28 -8.17
C ALA A 9 -12.02 12.76 -8.09
N ALA A 10 -12.59 12.15 -9.13
CA ALA A 10 -12.78 10.70 -9.20
C ALA A 10 -11.44 9.95 -9.16
N LEU A 11 -10.45 10.40 -9.95
CA LEU A 11 -9.09 9.84 -9.94
C LEU A 11 -8.42 9.99 -8.57
N ALA A 12 -8.53 11.16 -7.93
CA ALA A 12 -7.96 11.41 -6.62
C ALA A 12 -8.60 10.53 -5.53
N GLN A 13 -9.92 10.36 -5.55
CA GLN A 13 -10.65 9.49 -4.63
C GLN A 13 -10.23 8.03 -4.82
N ALA A 14 -10.12 7.56 -6.07
CA ALA A 14 -9.66 6.21 -6.38
C ALA A 14 -8.22 5.96 -5.86
N ARG A 15 -7.30 6.91 -6.04
CA ARG A 15 -5.93 6.81 -5.48
C ARG A 15 -5.94 6.74 -3.97
N GLN A 16 -6.74 7.56 -3.30
CA GLN A 16 -6.89 7.51 -1.84
C GLN A 16 -7.44 6.17 -1.37
N ALA A 17 -8.42 5.61 -2.09
CA ALA A 17 -9.00 4.31 -1.81
C ALA A 17 -7.96 3.19 -1.88
N LEU A 18 -7.14 3.16 -2.92
CA LEU A 18 -6.08 2.17 -3.09
C LEU A 18 -5.04 2.26 -1.97
N VAL A 19 -4.57 3.47 -1.65
CA VAL A 19 -3.62 3.69 -0.54
C VAL A 19 -4.24 3.29 0.80
N GLY A 20 -5.51 3.62 1.03
CA GLY A 20 -6.25 3.23 2.23
C GLY A 20 -6.42 1.72 2.36
N ARG A 21 -6.84 1.05 1.28
CA ARG A 21 -6.96 -0.42 1.21
C ARG A 21 -5.63 -1.11 1.47
N ALA A 22 -4.53 -0.61 0.93
CA ALA A 22 -3.20 -1.18 1.15
C ALA A 22 -2.76 -1.06 2.61
N ALA A 23 -2.96 0.08 3.26
CA ALA A 23 -2.59 0.25 4.67
C ALA A 23 -3.57 -0.43 5.65
N GLY A 24 -4.83 -0.57 5.24
CA GLY A 24 -5.91 -1.15 6.01
C GLY A 24 -6.01 -2.67 5.93
N ASP A 25 -5.28 -3.32 5.02
CA ASP A 25 -5.24 -4.78 4.95
C ASP A 25 -4.75 -5.35 6.29
N ASP A 26 -5.52 -6.24 6.90
CA ASP A 26 -5.13 -6.85 8.17
C ASP A 26 -4.21 -8.06 7.98
N ASN A 27 -4.17 -8.65 6.79
CA ASN A 27 -3.37 -9.83 6.49
C ASN A 27 -2.12 -9.50 5.67
N ARG A 28 -2.20 -8.52 4.77
CA ARG A 28 -1.10 -8.16 3.86
C ARG A 28 -1.01 -6.65 3.63
N PRO A 29 -0.64 -5.85 4.65
CA PRO A 29 -0.39 -4.42 4.46
C PRO A 29 0.55 -4.15 3.27
N GLY A 30 0.11 -3.30 2.35
CA GLY A 30 0.80 -2.97 1.10
C GLY A 30 0.25 -3.65 -0.15
N SER A 31 -0.55 -4.71 -0.02
CA SER A 31 -1.19 -5.34 -1.18
C SER A 31 -2.28 -4.46 -1.79
N LEU A 32 -2.56 -4.69 -3.07
CA LEU A 32 -3.61 -4.04 -3.83
C LEU A 32 -4.50 -5.07 -4.54
N PRO A 33 -5.83 -4.84 -4.58
CA PRO A 33 -6.77 -5.78 -5.16
C PRO A 33 -6.56 -5.90 -6.67
N CYS A 34 -6.88 -7.07 -7.22
CA CYS A 34 -6.91 -7.28 -8.67
C CYS A 34 -7.93 -6.34 -9.34
N PRO A 35 -7.67 -5.90 -10.58
CA PRO A 35 -8.66 -5.20 -11.38
C PRO A 35 -9.97 -6.01 -11.50
N ALA A 36 -11.09 -5.31 -11.46
CA ALA A 36 -12.38 -5.91 -11.78
C ALA A 36 -12.44 -6.25 -13.29
N ILE A 37 -12.95 -7.43 -13.62
CA ILE A 37 -13.04 -7.90 -15.01
C ILE A 37 -14.30 -7.41 -15.74
N ASP A 38 -15.20 -6.76 -15.02
CA ASP A 38 -16.45 -6.21 -15.51
C ASP A 38 -16.92 -4.99 -14.69
N GLU A 39 -18.11 -4.48 -15.03
CA GLU A 39 -18.70 -3.31 -14.39
C GLU A 39 -19.22 -3.58 -12.97
N SER A 40 -19.14 -4.81 -12.45
CA SER A 40 -19.51 -5.08 -11.05
C SER A 40 -18.62 -4.31 -10.08
N GLY A 41 -17.39 -3.99 -10.47
CA GLY A 41 -16.42 -3.32 -9.60
C GLY A 41 -15.94 -4.20 -8.45
N ILE A 42 -16.07 -5.53 -8.58
CA ILE A 42 -15.59 -6.50 -7.59
C ILE A 42 -14.27 -7.08 -8.11
N ALA A 43 -13.23 -7.04 -7.28
CA ALA A 43 -11.99 -7.75 -7.55
C ALA A 43 -12.29 -9.26 -7.64
N PRO A 44 -11.93 -9.91 -8.75
CA PRO A 44 -12.23 -11.33 -8.94
C PRO A 44 -11.34 -12.19 -8.04
N LEU A 45 -11.71 -13.46 -7.90
CA LEU A 45 -10.78 -14.47 -7.40
C LEU A 45 -9.58 -14.61 -8.35
N LEU A 46 -8.45 -15.04 -7.80
CA LEU A 46 -7.25 -15.29 -8.58
C LEU A 46 -7.43 -16.47 -9.53
N ALA A 47 -6.79 -16.38 -10.69
CA ALA A 47 -6.58 -17.49 -11.61
C ALA A 47 -5.25 -18.17 -11.25
N GLY A 48 -5.32 -19.21 -10.42
CA GLY A 48 -4.14 -19.75 -9.75
C GLY A 48 -3.59 -18.71 -8.77
N ASN A 49 -2.36 -18.25 -9.00
CA ASN A 49 -1.68 -17.27 -8.16
C ASN A 49 -1.67 -15.86 -8.76
N HIS A 50 -2.41 -15.62 -9.84
CA HIS A 50 -2.39 -14.36 -10.58
C HIS A 50 -3.78 -13.73 -10.67
N CYS A 51 -3.81 -12.40 -10.82
CA CYS A 51 -5.04 -11.74 -11.23
C CYS A 51 -5.49 -12.28 -12.60
N PRO A 52 -6.80 -12.45 -12.85
CA PRO A 52 -7.30 -12.82 -14.17
C PRO A 52 -6.88 -11.83 -15.27
N ALA A 53 -6.73 -10.55 -14.91
CA ALA A 53 -6.11 -9.52 -15.73
C ALA A 53 -5.38 -8.52 -14.83
N TYR A 54 -4.31 -7.90 -15.33
CA TYR A 54 -3.60 -6.80 -14.66
C TYR A 54 -4.00 -5.42 -15.16
N ILE A 55 -4.87 -5.36 -16.17
CA ILE A 55 -5.57 -4.15 -16.62
C ILE A 55 -7.07 -4.49 -16.64
N GLY A 56 -7.88 -3.68 -15.98
CA GLY A 56 -9.33 -3.90 -15.87
C GLY A 56 -10.03 -2.68 -15.28
N ARG A 57 -11.27 -2.83 -14.85
CA ARG A 57 -11.99 -1.77 -14.13
C ARG A 57 -11.40 -1.57 -12.73
N LEU A 58 -11.47 -0.35 -12.23
CA LEU A 58 -11.23 -0.07 -10.82
C LEU A 58 -12.22 -0.92 -9.99
N PRO A 59 -11.76 -1.73 -9.01
CA PRO A 59 -12.63 -2.56 -8.20
C PRO A 59 -13.31 -1.73 -7.10
N TRP A 60 -14.13 -0.76 -7.52
CA TRP A 60 -14.73 0.27 -6.68
C TRP A 60 -15.62 -0.28 -5.55
N ARG A 61 -16.23 -1.45 -5.75
CA ARG A 61 -17.05 -2.14 -4.75
C ARG A 61 -16.17 -2.81 -3.70
N THR A 62 -15.06 -3.43 -4.12
CA THR A 62 -14.03 -3.97 -3.21
C THR A 62 -13.32 -2.86 -2.42
N LEU A 63 -13.18 -1.66 -3.02
CA LEU A 63 -12.56 -0.49 -2.39
C LEU A 63 -13.52 0.34 -1.53
N ASP A 64 -14.82 0.02 -1.52
CA ASP A 64 -15.87 0.72 -0.78
C ASP A 64 -15.91 2.25 -1.01
N VAL A 65 -15.78 2.68 -2.28
CA VAL A 65 -15.78 4.11 -2.65
C VAL A 65 -16.94 4.56 -3.50
N GLY A 66 -17.95 3.70 -3.68
CA GLY A 66 -19.03 3.93 -4.61
C GLY A 66 -18.56 3.93 -6.06
N GLU A 67 -19.50 4.04 -7.00
CA GLU A 67 -19.20 3.95 -8.42
C GLU A 67 -18.54 5.23 -8.95
N LEU A 68 -17.21 5.23 -9.04
CA LEU A 68 -16.44 6.37 -9.55
C LEU A 68 -16.45 6.41 -11.07
N ARG A 69 -16.90 7.55 -11.62
CA ARG A 69 -17.01 7.79 -13.06
C ARG A 69 -16.32 9.08 -13.47
N ASP A 70 -15.81 9.11 -14.69
CA ASP A 70 -15.28 10.32 -15.31
C ASP A 70 -16.40 11.24 -15.83
N ASP A 71 -16.02 12.37 -16.41
CA ASP A 71 -16.95 13.37 -16.96
C ASP A 71 -17.68 12.92 -18.23
N ALA A 72 -17.24 11.83 -18.87
CA ALA A 72 -17.96 11.12 -19.94
C ALA A 72 -18.86 10.01 -19.40
N GLY A 73 -18.98 9.88 -18.07
CA GLY A 73 -19.80 8.88 -17.39
C GLY A 73 -19.22 7.48 -17.44
N GLN A 74 -17.94 7.30 -17.79
CA GLN A 74 -17.30 5.99 -17.84
C GLN A 74 -16.71 5.60 -16.49
N LEU A 75 -16.76 4.30 -16.18
CA LEU A 75 -16.06 3.76 -15.02
C LEU A 75 -14.55 3.94 -15.18
N LEU A 76 -13.87 4.20 -14.07
CA LEU A 76 -12.42 4.23 -14.05
C LEU A 76 -11.83 2.85 -14.36
N TRP A 77 -10.72 2.86 -15.10
CA TRP A 77 -9.87 1.70 -15.33
C TRP A 77 -8.66 1.72 -14.41
N TYR A 78 -8.03 0.57 -14.26
CA TYR A 78 -7.00 0.33 -13.28
C TYR A 78 -6.01 -0.73 -13.79
N ALA A 79 -4.73 -0.39 -13.75
CA ALA A 79 -3.62 -1.30 -13.97
C ALA A 79 -2.90 -1.56 -12.64
N LEU A 80 -2.48 -2.81 -12.39
CA LEU A 80 -1.81 -3.23 -11.16
C LEU A 80 -0.44 -3.83 -11.46
N ALA A 81 0.59 -3.39 -10.73
CA ALA A 81 1.88 -4.05 -10.69
C ALA A 81 1.75 -5.46 -10.08
N PRO A 82 2.13 -6.54 -10.80
CA PRO A 82 2.01 -7.90 -10.27
C PRO A 82 2.72 -8.16 -8.94
N ALA A 83 3.77 -7.40 -8.61
CA ALA A 83 4.49 -7.50 -7.34
C ALA A 83 3.67 -7.06 -6.11
N LEU A 84 2.56 -6.33 -6.28
CA LEU A 84 1.72 -5.86 -5.19
C LEU A 84 0.34 -6.52 -5.18
N ARG A 85 0.12 -7.58 -5.97
CA ARG A 85 -1.16 -8.27 -5.99
C ARG A 85 -1.53 -8.81 -4.61
N ASP A 86 -2.83 -8.86 -4.37
CA ASP A 86 -3.42 -9.34 -3.13
C ASP A 86 -3.33 -10.88 -3.00
N ASP A 87 -2.10 -11.42 -2.97
CA ASP A 87 -1.81 -12.85 -2.78
C ASP A 87 -0.51 -13.10 -1.98
N ASP A 88 -0.42 -14.26 -1.30
CA ASP A 88 0.78 -14.65 -0.54
C ASP A 88 1.99 -14.90 -1.45
N SER A 89 1.79 -15.36 -2.69
CA SER A 89 2.88 -15.58 -3.64
C SER A 89 3.47 -14.27 -4.22
N ALA A 90 2.97 -13.12 -3.79
CA ALA A 90 3.56 -11.81 -4.08
C ALA A 90 4.46 -11.29 -2.96
N GLN A 91 4.50 -11.99 -1.81
CA GLN A 91 5.34 -11.61 -0.68
C GLN A 91 6.83 -11.86 -0.98
N PRO A 92 7.75 -11.04 -0.44
CA PRO A 92 7.48 -9.94 0.51
C PRO A 92 6.94 -8.68 -0.17
N ILE A 93 5.89 -8.09 0.44
CA ILE A 93 5.33 -6.79 0.08
C ILE A 93 5.73 -5.76 1.14
N ASN A 94 6.78 -4.98 0.86
CA ASN A 94 7.31 -3.96 1.76
C ASN A 94 7.90 -2.78 0.96
N PHE A 95 8.51 -1.80 1.65
CA PHE A 95 9.04 -0.61 1.00
C PHE A 95 10.13 -0.92 -0.05
N GLU A 96 10.83 -2.05 0.03
CA GLU A 96 11.83 -2.44 -0.96
C GLU A 96 11.25 -3.18 -2.16
N THR A 97 9.95 -3.55 -2.15
CA THR A 97 9.28 -4.19 -3.28
C THR A 97 9.36 -3.29 -4.51
N VAL A 98 10.01 -3.78 -5.58
CA VAL A 98 10.17 -3.04 -6.84
C VAL A 98 8.96 -3.32 -7.75
N PRO A 99 8.07 -2.34 -8.00
CA PRO A 99 6.96 -2.54 -8.90
C PRO A 99 7.39 -2.40 -10.36
N GLN A 100 6.62 -3.01 -11.25
CA GLN A 100 7.00 -3.14 -12.66
C GLN A 100 6.45 -2.03 -13.58
N LEU A 101 5.42 -1.29 -13.16
CA LEU A 101 4.79 -0.32 -14.04
C LEU A 101 5.62 0.96 -14.17
N ARG A 102 5.46 1.63 -15.31
CA ARG A 102 5.99 2.97 -15.57
C ARG A 102 4.91 3.89 -16.12
N LEU A 103 5.02 5.17 -15.81
CA LEU A 103 4.23 6.23 -16.44
C LEU A 103 5.17 7.25 -17.05
N ASP A 104 5.07 7.48 -18.36
CA ASP A 104 5.96 8.38 -19.11
C ASP A 104 7.46 8.05 -18.90
N GLY A 105 7.76 6.75 -18.77
CA GLY A 105 9.11 6.24 -18.47
C GLY A 105 9.54 6.36 -17.01
N ALA A 106 8.77 7.03 -16.14
CA ALA A 106 9.07 7.11 -14.71
C ALA A 106 8.76 5.77 -14.00
N PRO A 107 9.71 5.18 -13.27
CA PRO A 107 9.53 3.90 -12.59
C PRO A 107 8.80 4.06 -11.24
N ASN A 108 8.76 2.97 -10.45
CA ASN A 108 8.18 2.93 -9.10
C ASN A 108 6.66 3.15 -9.04
N VAL A 109 5.95 2.82 -10.12
CA VAL A 109 4.49 2.89 -10.19
C VAL A 109 3.90 1.54 -9.80
N VAL A 110 3.07 1.51 -8.76
CA VAL A 110 2.43 0.27 -8.27
C VAL A 110 1.07 0.04 -8.89
N ALA A 111 0.41 1.11 -9.32
CA ALA A 111 -0.84 1.06 -10.03
C ALA A 111 -1.03 2.32 -10.87
N ILE A 112 -1.87 2.21 -11.90
CA ILE A 112 -2.31 3.34 -12.72
C ILE A 112 -3.82 3.34 -12.77
N ILE A 113 -4.41 4.52 -12.65
CA ILE A 113 -5.86 4.74 -12.74
C ILE A 113 -6.11 5.57 -13.99
N PHE A 114 -7.05 5.12 -14.82
CA PHE A 114 -7.41 5.79 -16.06
C PHE A 114 -8.87 6.24 -16.02
N ALA A 115 -9.11 7.45 -16.46
CA ALA A 115 -10.41 7.93 -16.87
C ALA A 115 -10.45 7.93 -18.42
N PRO A 116 -11.15 6.98 -19.05
CA PRO A 116 -11.06 6.69 -20.48
C PRO A 116 -11.79 7.71 -21.38
N GLY A 117 -12.49 8.68 -20.81
CA GLY A 117 -13.14 9.74 -21.56
C GLY A 117 -14.24 9.24 -22.51
N ALA A 118 -14.62 10.10 -23.46
CA ALA A 118 -15.59 9.75 -24.49
C ALA A 118 -14.99 8.77 -25.50
N PRO A 119 -15.77 7.83 -26.08
CA PRO A 119 -15.25 6.89 -27.08
C PRO A 119 -14.65 7.62 -28.27
N LEU A 120 -13.43 7.25 -28.64
CA LEU A 120 -12.75 7.72 -29.84
C LEU A 120 -13.17 6.91 -31.08
N VAL A 121 -12.76 7.38 -32.26
CA VAL A 121 -13.03 6.67 -33.52
C VAL A 121 -12.42 5.27 -33.46
N GLY A 122 -13.28 4.25 -33.63
CA GLY A 122 -12.88 2.83 -33.58
C GLY A 122 -13.29 2.12 -32.29
N GLN A 123 -13.55 2.85 -31.21
CA GLN A 123 -13.99 2.31 -29.92
C GLN A 123 -15.51 2.10 -29.88
N ASN A 124 -16.00 1.18 -30.71
CA ASN A 124 -17.44 0.97 -30.92
C ASN A 124 -18.04 -0.10 -29.98
N GLY A 125 -17.24 -0.77 -29.16
CA GLY A 125 -17.68 -1.86 -28.28
C GLY A 125 -18.20 -1.43 -26.91
N ARG A 126 -18.48 -0.13 -26.69
CA ARG A 126 -19.01 0.36 -25.40
C ARG A 126 -20.56 0.29 -25.37
N PRO A 127 -21.21 -0.23 -24.30
CA PRO A 127 -20.59 -0.81 -23.10
C PRO A 127 -20.06 -2.23 -23.35
N GLY A 128 -18.86 -2.51 -22.81
CA GLY A 128 -18.17 -3.79 -22.94
C GLY A 128 -16.93 -3.84 -22.03
N ASN A 129 -16.18 -4.94 -22.06
CA ASN A 129 -15.02 -5.15 -21.18
C ASN A 129 -13.67 -5.19 -21.93
N ALA A 130 -13.65 -4.93 -23.23
CA ALA A 130 -12.41 -4.92 -24.00
C ALA A 130 -11.60 -3.65 -23.69
N VAL A 131 -10.30 -3.82 -23.35
CA VAL A 131 -9.40 -2.70 -23.03
C VAL A 131 -9.31 -1.71 -24.19
N ALA A 132 -9.15 -2.21 -25.42
CA ALA A 132 -8.99 -1.40 -26.62
C ALA A 132 -10.22 -0.53 -26.97
N ASP A 133 -11.39 -0.85 -26.42
CA ASP A 133 -12.57 -0.01 -26.56
C ASP A 133 -12.54 1.19 -25.59
N TYR A 134 -11.62 1.24 -24.64
CA TYR A 134 -11.59 2.27 -23.59
C TYR A 134 -10.27 3.01 -23.45
N LEU A 135 -9.13 2.31 -23.47
CA LEU A 135 -7.81 2.91 -23.29
C LEU A 135 -7.15 3.20 -24.63
N ASP A 136 -6.43 4.31 -24.69
CA ASP A 136 -5.90 4.87 -25.92
C ASP A 136 -4.42 4.55 -26.13
N GLY A 137 -4.05 4.20 -27.37
CA GLY A 137 -2.66 4.01 -27.77
C GLY A 137 -1.93 3.01 -26.88
N SER A 138 -0.77 3.42 -26.35
CA SER A 138 0.05 2.58 -25.46
C SER A 138 -0.66 2.20 -24.16
N ASN A 139 -1.67 2.94 -23.71
CA ASN A 139 -2.39 2.55 -22.49
C ASN A 139 -3.20 1.26 -22.65
N GLY A 140 -3.46 0.83 -23.89
CA GLY A 140 -4.26 -0.35 -24.22
C GLY A 140 -3.50 -1.48 -24.92
N ASP A 141 -2.18 -1.42 -25.05
CA ASP A 141 -1.39 -2.40 -25.81
C ASP A 141 -0.98 -3.66 -25.00
N GLY A 142 -1.16 -3.62 -23.68
CA GLY A 142 -0.97 -4.74 -22.77
C GLY A 142 0.44 -4.86 -22.17
N ASP A 143 1.31 -3.87 -22.36
CA ASP A 143 2.61 -3.82 -21.69
C ASP A 143 2.55 -3.17 -20.29
N GLN A 144 3.68 -2.72 -19.76
CA GLN A 144 3.81 -2.11 -18.43
C GLN A 144 4.22 -0.63 -18.48
N ASP A 145 4.29 -0.03 -19.67
CA ASP A 145 4.77 1.32 -19.96
C ASP A 145 3.61 2.19 -20.46
N PHE A 146 3.04 2.98 -19.57
CA PHE A 146 1.85 3.80 -19.85
C PHE A 146 2.22 5.27 -20.11
N VAL A 147 1.28 6.02 -20.72
CA VAL A 147 1.49 7.42 -21.09
C VAL A 147 0.36 8.32 -20.59
N SER A 148 0.68 9.56 -20.20
CA SER A 148 -0.31 10.56 -19.74
C SER A 148 -0.73 11.56 -20.81
N GLY A 149 -0.07 11.56 -21.98
CA GLY A 149 -0.38 12.44 -23.09
C GLY A 149 0.77 12.62 -24.07
N PRO A 150 0.74 13.69 -24.91
CA PRO A 150 -0.25 14.78 -24.90
C PRO A 150 -1.63 14.36 -25.39
N GLN A 151 -2.66 15.08 -24.91
CA GLN A 151 -4.05 14.92 -25.34
C GLN A 151 -4.22 15.27 -26.83
N SER A 152 -5.00 14.47 -27.56
CA SER A 152 -5.25 14.64 -29.00
C SER A 152 -6.61 14.08 -29.42
N ALA A 153 -6.95 14.18 -30.70
CA ALA A 153 -8.15 13.54 -31.24
C ALA A 153 -8.11 12.00 -31.20
N ALA A 154 -6.92 11.41 -30.97
CA ALA A 154 -6.69 9.98 -30.86
C ALA A 154 -6.21 9.56 -29.45
N PHE A 155 -6.22 10.50 -28.48
CA PHE A 155 -5.82 10.24 -27.10
C PHE A 155 -6.54 11.20 -26.15
N ASN A 156 -7.52 10.71 -25.41
CA ASN A 156 -8.29 11.47 -24.42
C ASN A 156 -8.30 10.84 -23.01
N ASP A 157 -7.59 9.73 -22.79
CA ASP A 157 -7.33 9.17 -21.46
C ASP A 157 -6.76 10.21 -20.50
N ASN A 158 -7.35 10.32 -19.30
CA ASN A 158 -6.72 11.00 -18.17
C ASN A 158 -6.12 9.95 -17.23
N VAL A 159 -4.82 10.09 -16.94
CA VAL A 159 -4.04 9.05 -16.25
C VAL A 159 -3.52 9.58 -14.92
N LEU A 160 -3.64 8.76 -13.87
CA LEU A 160 -3.08 9.05 -12.54
C LEU A 160 -2.27 7.84 -12.05
N ALA A 161 -0.98 8.05 -11.81
CA ALA A 161 -0.15 7.04 -11.16
C ALA A 161 -0.39 6.99 -9.65
N VAL A 162 -0.33 5.76 -9.11
CA VAL A 162 -0.13 5.48 -7.69
C VAL A 162 1.28 4.94 -7.54
N THR A 163 2.13 5.65 -6.81
CA THR A 163 3.54 5.28 -6.67
C THR A 163 3.79 4.38 -5.46
N ARG A 164 4.95 3.72 -5.42
CA ARG A 164 5.42 2.96 -4.25
C ARG A 164 5.45 3.84 -3.01
N ASP A 165 5.91 5.08 -3.14
CA ASP A 165 5.97 6.03 -2.03
C ASP A 165 4.57 6.44 -1.54
N ASP A 166 3.59 6.54 -2.43
CA ASP A 166 2.20 6.85 -2.06
C ASP A 166 1.60 5.81 -1.12
N VAL A 167 1.77 4.53 -1.47
CA VAL A 167 1.29 3.38 -0.71
C VAL A 167 2.08 3.25 0.58
N PHE A 168 3.40 3.15 0.49
CA PHE A 168 4.21 2.80 1.64
C PHE A 168 4.45 3.96 2.60
N ARG A 169 4.20 5.21 2.23
CA ARG A 169 4.13 6.31 3.21
C ARG A 169 3.11 6.01 4.31
N VAL A 170 1.97 5.41 3.98
CA VAL A 170 0.91 5.07 4.96
C VAL A 170 1.14 3.69 5.55
N VAL A 171 1.52 2.69 4.75
CA VAL A 171 1.82 1.34 5.26
C VAL A 171 2.98 1.36 6.27
N ASN A 172 4.03 2.15 6.05
CA ASN A 172 5.11 2.30 7.01
C ASN A 172 4.60 2.81 8.36
N GLN A 173 3.63 3.72 8.39
CA GLN A 173 3.03 4.20 9.64
C GLN A 173 2.17 3.13 10.31
N ARG A 174 1.46 2.29 9.53
CA ARG A 174 0.77 1.09 10.05
C ARG A 174 1.78 0.16 10.73
N VAL A 175 2.89 -0.17 10.07
CA VAL A 175 3.96 -1.03 10.61
C VAL A 175 4.51 -0.49 11.92
N LEU A 176 4.91 0.79 11.95
CA LEU A 176 5.44 1.41 13.18
C LEU A 176 4.39 1.47 14.29
N GLY A 177 3.11 1.69 13.95
CA GLY A 177 2.01 1.66 14.92
C GLY A 177 1.81 0.29 15.56
N GLU A 178 1.97 -0.79 14.79
CA GLU A 178 1.86 -2.18 15.25
C GLU A 178 3.05 -2.56 16.14
N VAL A 179 4.28 -2.18 15.73
CA VAL A 179 5.51 -2.34 16.55
C VAL A 179 5.39 -1.59 17.89
N ARG A 180 4.81 -0.40 17.87
CA ARG A 180 4.59 0.41 19.08
C ARG A 180 3.63 -0.25 20.08
N ALA A 181 2.74 -1.13 19.64
CA ALA A 181 1.49 -1.56 20.27
C ALA A 181 0.29 -0.67 19.87
N ARG A 182 -0.44 -1.09 18.83
CA ARG A 182 -1.68 -0.44 18.40
C ARG A 182 -2.69 -0.57 19.53
N ALA A 183 -3.12 0.55 20.09
CA ALA A 183 -3.93 0.60 21.30
C ALA A 183 -5.21 -0.25 21.19
N GLU A 184 -5.19 -1.47 21.71
CA GLU A 184 -6.39 -2.20 22.07
C GLU A 184 -6.73 -1.80 23.50
N ASN A 185 -7.85 -1.06 23.67
CA ASN A 185 -8.61 -0.64 24.86
C ASN A 185 -8.20 -1.16 26.27
N ALA A 186 -6.92 -1.14 26.63
CA ALA A 186 -6.41 -1.54 27.92
C ALA A 186 -5.70 -0.35 28.57
N SER A 187 -5.91 -0.19 29.88
CA SER A 187 -5.21 0.79 30.70
C SER A 187 -3.69 0.62 30.68
N LEU A 188 -3.21 -0.59 30.30
CA LEU A 188 -1.82 -0.91 30.03
C LEU A 188 -1.73 -1.79 28.77
N PRO A 189 -0.89 -1.45 27.78
CA PRO A 189 -0.64 -2.33 26.64
C PRO A 189 0.09 -3.60 27.10
N ASP A 190 -0.21 -4.74 26.47
CA ASP A 190 0.38 -6.05 26.75
C ASP A 190 1.24 -6.61 25.60
N HIS A 191 1.35 -5.85 24.50
CA HIS A 191 2.08 -6.21 23.29
C HIS A 191 2.99 -5.06 22.83
N GLY A 192 3.83 -5.32 21.84
CA GLY A 192 4.77 -4.38 21.24
C GLY A 192 5.76 -3.75 22.22
N LEU A 193 6.39 -2.66 21.80
CA LEU A 193 7.36 -1.93 22.61
C LEU A 193 6.73 -1.37 23.91
N ARG A 194 5.51 -0.84 23.84
CA ARG A 194 4.86 -0.29 25.04
C ARG A 194 4.51 -1.37 26.06
N GLY A 195 4.09 -2.56 25.63
CA GLY A 195 3.84 -3.67 26.54
C GLY A 195 5.11 -4.17 27.20
N TYR A 196 6.20 -4.31 26.43
CA TYR A 196 7.51 -4.64 26.98
C TYR A 196 7.95 -3.61 28.04
N GLN A 197 7.86 -2.32 27.73
CA GLN A 197 8.26 -1.26 28.67
C GLN A 197 7.41 -1.27 29.94
N ALA A 198 6.09 -1.47 29.81
CA ALA A 198 5.19 -1.51 30.97
C ALA A 198 5.52 -2.68 31.92
N LEU A 199 5.95 -3.83 31.38
CA LEU A 199 6.31 -5.00 32.15
C LEU A 199 7.71 -4.91 32.78
N ASN A 200 8.66 -4.29 32.07
CA ASN A 200 10.08 -4.30 32.46
C ASN A 200 10.57 -2.98 33.06
N GLY A 201 9.75 -1.92 33.03
CA GLY A 201 10.14 -0.57 33.45
C GLY A 201 11.12 0.15 32.52
N SER A 202 11.57 -0.51 31.44
CA SER A 202 12.43 0.07 30.41
C SER A 202 12.16 -0.58 29.05
N PHE A 203 12.40 0.16 27.97
CA PHE A 203 12.47 -0.44 26.63
C PHE A 203 13.66 -1.42 26.51
N PRO A 204 13.59 -2.44 25.63
CA PRO A 204 14.70 -3.38 25.47
C PRO A 204 15.93 -2.70 24.86
N ALA A 205 17.09 -3.32 25.02
CA ALA A 205 18.26 -2.97 24.21
C ALA A 205 17.97 -3.28 22.73
N ALA A 206 18.73 -2.69 21.81
CA ALA A 206 18.57 -2.95 20.38
C ALA A 206 19.17 -4.32 20.00
N ASP A 207 18.72 -4.85 18.87
CA ASP A 207 19.33 -6.00 18.20
C ASP A 207 20.51 -5.50 17.33
N GLY A 208 21.73 -5.80 17.74
CA GLY A 208 22.96 -5.34 17.13
C GLY A 208 23.52 -6.28 16.07
N ASP A 209 23.26 -7.59 16.18
CA ASP A 209 23.78 -8.62 15.28
C ASP A 209 22.76 -9.17 14.27
N ASN A 210 21.50 -8.74 14.39
CA ASN A 210 20.33 -9.10 13.57
C ASN A 210 19.83 -10.54 13.77
N ASP A 211 20.00 -11.13 14.95
CA ASP A 211 19.44 -12.44 15.29
C ASP A 211 17.97 -12.38 15.80
N GLY A 212 17.46 -11.17 16.00
CA GLY A 212 16.12 -10.86 16.47
C GLY A 212 15.98 -10.65 17.97
N TRP A 213 17.06 -10.79 18.74
CA TRP A 213 17.09 -10.61 20.19
C TRP A 213 17.81 -9.32 20.61
N ALA A 214 17.52 -8.85 21.83
CA ALA A 214 18.15 -7.68 22.39
C ALA A 214 19.59 -7.97 22.85
N ASP A 215 20.53 -7.11 22.45
CA ASP A 215 21.94 -7.19 22.85
C ASP A 215 22.25 -6.22 23.99
N ALA A 216 22.71 -6.76 25.12
CA ALA A 216 22.99 -5.96 26.30
C ALA A 216 23.97 -4.81 26.01
N GLY A 217 23.54 -3.57 26.30
CA GLY A 217 24.33 -2.35 26.10
C GLY A 217 24.27 -1.75 24.70
N VAL A 218 23.57 -2.38 23.75
CA VAL A 218 23.37 -1.83 22.41
C VAL A 218 22.14 -0.92 22.43
N THR A 219 22.33 0.37 22.11
CA THR A 219 21.23 1.36 22.13
C THR A 219 20.64 1.63 20.76
N THR A 220 21.34 1.29 19.67
CA THR A 220 20.88 1.53 18.30
C THR A 220 21.15 0.31 17.45
N GLY A 221 20.14 -0.15 16.70
CA GLY A 221 20.21 -1.37 15.92
C GLY A 221 18.88 -1.67 15.22
N ARG A 222 18.55 -2.95 15.11
CA ARG A 222 17.23 -3.44 14.71
C ARG A 222 16.31 -3.60 15.92
N LEU A 223 15.03 -3.75 15.61
CA LEU A 223 14.03 -4.09 16.61
C LEU A 223 14.32 -5.52 17.13
N PRO A 224 14.49 -5.73 18.45
CA PRO A 224 14.62 -7.07 19.04
C PRO A 224 13.23 -7.76 19.08
N TYR A 225 12.70 -8.09 17.90
CA TYR A 225 11.30 -8.48 17.74
C TYR A 225 10.95 -9.79 18.46
N ARG A 226 11.93 -10.63 18.79
CA ARG A 226 11.73 -11.90 19.52
C ARG A 226 11.53 -11.71 21.02
N ASP A 227 11.98 -10.58 21.57
CA ASP A 227 11.70 -10.17 22.94
C ASP A 227 10.30 -9.56 23.11
N LEU A 228 9.63 -9.24 22.00
CA LEU A 228 8.34 -8.56 21.99
C LEU A 228 7.20 -9.54 21.73
N VAL A 229 6.04 -9.22 22.33
CA VAL A 229 4.80 -9.96 22.10
C VAL A 229 3.96 -9.21 21.07
N PHE A 230 3.43 -9.90 20.08
CA PHE A 230 2.52 -9.35 19.06
C PHE A 230 1.28 -10.23 18.92
N SER A 231 0.18 -9.68 18.39
CA SER A 231 -0.95 -10.50 17.98
C SER A 231 -0.53 -11.49 16.89
N VAL A 232 -1.22 -12.63 16.80
CA VAL A 232 -0.93 -13.66 15.79
C VAL A 232 -1.00 -13.07 14.39
N THR A 233 -2.01 -12.24 14.12
CA THR A 233 -2.18 -11.55 12.84
C THR A 233 -0.98 -10.66 12.54
N ALA A 234 -0.60 -9.77 13.47
CA ALA A 234 0.56 -8.88 13.31
C ALA A 234 1.85 -9.65 13.05
N SER A 235 2.15 -10.65 13.87
CA SER A 235 3.35 -11.46 13.74
C SER A 235 3.43 -12.18 12.39
N THR A 236 2.28 -12.69 11.91
CA THR A 236 2.20 -13.41 10.62
C THR A 236 2.60 -12.51 9.46
N TRP A 237 1.96 -11.35 9.32
CA TRP A 237 2.21 -10.49 8.17
C TRP A 237 3.51 -9.70 8.28
N LEU A 238 3.96 -9.33 9.48
CA LEU A 238 5.28 -8.71 9.68
C LEU A 238 6.41 -9.65 9.26
N THR A 239 6.27 -10.95 9.55
CA THR A 239 7.22 -11.98 9.14
C THR A 239 7.14 -12.26 7.65
N ALA A 240 5.94 -12.49 7.12
CA ALA A 240 5.74 -12.86 5.72
C ALA A 240 6.20 -11.76 4.74
N ASN A 241 6.08 -10.49 5.13
CA ASN A 241 6.52 -9.33 4.34
C ASN A 241 7.95 -8.84 4.68
N ASP A 242 8.74 -9.60 5.44
CA ASP A 242 10.12 -9.27 5.81
C ASP A 242 10.27 -7.89 6.50
N TRP A 243 9.29 -7.49 7.31
CA TRP A 243 9.30 -6.17 7.95
C TRP A 243 10.32 -6.09 9.10
N TRP A 244 10.59 -7.18 9.81
CA TRP A 244 11.50 -7.19 10.95
C TRP A 244 12.88 -6.63 10.60
N ARG A 245 13.42 -7.02 9.43
CA ARG A 245 14.69 -6.54 8.90
C ARG A 245 14.71 -5.05 8.60
N LEU A 246 13.54 -4.46 8.34
CA LEU A 246 13.37 -3.07 7.92
C LEU A 246 13.06 -2.13 9.08
N VAL A 247 12.74 -2.63 10.28
CA VAL A 247 12.51 -1.77 11.45
C VAL A 247 13.85 -1.41 12.11
N ARG A 248 14.28 -0.15 11.95
CA ARG A 248 15.35 0.43 12.77
C ARG A 248 14.81 0.81 14.14
N TYR A 249 15.63 0.65 15.17
CA TYR A 249 15.27 0.91 16.55
C TYR A 249 16.41 1.65 17.27
N THR A 250 16.05 2.58 18.14
CA THR A 250 16.97 3.26 19.04
C THR A 250 16.33 3.43 20.40
N GLN A 251 16.98 2.88 21.42
CA GLN A 251 16.64 3.10 22.82
C GLN A 251 17.32 4.39 23.29
N SER A 252 16.55 5.46 23.44
CA SER A 252 17.06 6.76 23.93
C SER A 252 17.14 6.82 25.45
N GLY A 253 16.36 5.98 26.14
CA GLY A 253 16.38 5.79 27.58
C GLY A 253 15.32 4.78 28.01
N ALA A 254 15.13 4.61 29.33
CA ALA A 254 14.14 3.68 29.86
C ALA A 254 12.71 3.96 29.36
N CYS A 255 12.41 5.24 29.12
CA CYS A 255 11.07 5.75 28.85
C CYS A 255 10.87 6.31 27.44
N LEU A 256 11.91 6.30 26.60
CA LEU A 256 11.84 6.82 25.25
C LEU A 256 12.63 5.92 24.30
N ALA A 257 11.98 5.48 23.24
CA ALA A 257 12.61 4.84 22.10
C ALA A 257 12.14 5.51 20.80
N GLN A 258 12.91 5.33 19.74
CA GLN A 258 12.52 5.71 18.39
C GLN A 258 12.57 4.49 17.48
N ILE A 259 11.53 4.32 16.67
CA ILE A 259 11.47 3.33 15.59
C ILE A 259 11.37 4.02 14.24
N GLY A 260 11.79 3.34 13.18
CA GLY A 260 11.63 3.82 11.82
C GLY A 260 11.82 2.72 10.78
N ILE A 261 11.58 3.05 9.51
CA ILE A 261 11.70 2.09 8.41
C ILE A 261 12.95 2.38 7.57
N VAL A 262 13.85 1.41 7.42
CA VAL A 262 15.06 1.50 6.59
C VAL A 262 14.67 1.88 5.15
N GLY A 263 15.43 2.79 4.54
CA GLY A 263 15.15 3.33 3.19
C GLY A 263 14.02 4.37 3.13
N SER A 264 13.29 4.58 4.23
CA SER A 264 12.16 5.52 4.32
C SER A 264 12.40 6.60 5.37
N SER A 265 11.77 7.76 5.19
CA SER A 265 11.74 8.84 6.17
C SER A 265 10.76 8.60 7.32
N ALA A 266 10.00 7.49 7.29
CA ALA A 266 9.06 7.16 8.36
C ALA A 266 9.80 6.86 9.66
N THR A 267 9.47 7.64 10.71
CA THR A 267 9.91 7.45 12.09
C THR A 267 8.73 7.64 13.03
N MET A 268 8.84 7.08 14.23
CA MET A 268 7.88 7.23 15.31
C MET A 268 8.60 7.16 16.66
N ASP A 269 8.37 8.17 17.50
CA ASP A 269 8.80 8.11 18.89
C ASP A 269 7.81 7.28 19.70
N VAL A 270 8.34 6.48 20.61
CA VAL A 270 7.60 5.58 21.49
C VAL A 270 7.89 5.97 22.92
N ALA A 271 6.89 6.56 23.57
CA ALA A 271 6.93 6.87 25.00
C ALA A 271 6.45 5.67 25.83
N GLY A 272 7.09 5.46 26.97
CA GLY A 272 6.70 4.43 27.94
C GLY A 272 5.27 4.62 28.47
N ALA A 273 4.66 3.53 28.94
CA ALA A 273 3.28 3.51 29.41
C ALA A 273 3.16 3.56 30.95
N SER A 274 4.12 3.04 31.73
CA SER A 274 4.07 3.03 33.22
C SER A 274 5.36 2.48 33.87
N PRO A 275 5.75 2.87 35.12
CA PRO A 275 5.25 4.00 35.93
C PRO A 275 5.48 5.32 35.18
N PRO A 276 4.95 6.49 35.61
CA PRO A 276 4.99 7.71 34.81
C PRO A 276 6.44 8.04 34.45
N CYS A 277 6.74 7.79 33.19
CA CYS A 277 7.83 8.42 32.50
C CYS A 277 7.57 9.94 32.57
N PRO A 278 8.47 10.73 33.18
CA PRO A 278 8.26 12.17 33.34
C PRO A 278 8.10 12.90 31.99
#